data_AF-A0A972Q3Y6-F1
#
_entry.id   AF-A0A972Q3Y6-F1
#
_cell.length_a   1.000
_cell.length_b   1.000
_cell.length_c   1.000
_cell.angle_alpha   90.00
_cell.angle_beta   90.00
_cell.angle_gamma   90.00
#
_symmetry.space_group_name_H-M   'P 1'
#
loop_
_entity.id
_entity.type
_entity.pdbx_description
1 polymer ?
#
loop_
_entity_poly.entity_id
_entity_poly.type
_entity_poly.pdbx_seq_one_letter_code
_entity_poly.pdbx_strand_id
1 'polypeptide(L)'
;MIIRTADYQNAPPEFEGVLSPISEQEVEDWKTSLKSAGARSGLFDLSEEDLPVIGIGKPETWLLQDFLPSNEIDPALLSKMLSRNDFYVIRLSCSFLPRLEQIAIEWARYEIFFYQNNDSEFTVYDLIPMSVTQPVTHKTMFKISPKLSFMQVEADMGSASHGIEYNEMYPIIYGAGAGEEVASWTFQGYKNAPIQGGKFMFVLLKTPKGVGPRFANVTMNANIKAYGALLRAKMAFRDENMKTSKILKLMD
;
A
#
# COMPACT_ATOMS: atom_id res chain seq x y z
N MET A 1 5.56 21.56 9.40
CA MET A 1 5.98 21.53 7.98
C MET A 1 4.75 21.22 7.14
N ILE A 2 4.36 22.10 6.21
CA ILE A 2 3.16 21.91 5.38
C ILE A 2 3.58 21.06 4.17
N ILE A 3 3.23 19.78 4.16
CA ILE A 3 3.34 18.94 2.96
C ILE A 3 2.10 19.24 2.12
N ARG A 4 2.27 20.03 1.06
CA ARG A 4 1.18 20.34 0.11
C ARG A 4 0.95 19.13 -0.79
N THR A 5 -0.18 18.45 -0.62
CA THR A 5 -0.57 17.27 -1.42
C THR A 5 -1.27 17.60 -2.74
N ALA A 6 -1.57 18.88 -3.01
CA ALA A 6 -2.30 19.30 -4.21
C ALA A 6 -1.54 19.01 -5.52
N ASP A 7 -0.23 18.81 -5.47
CA ASP A 7 0.59 18.49 -6.65
C ASP A 7 0.79 16.98 -6.90
N TYR A 8 0.27 16.10 -6.03
CA TYR A 8 0.65 14.68 -6.01
C TYR A 8 -0.34 13.70 -6.64
N GLN A 9 -1.56 14.12 -7.00
CA GLN A 9 -2.49 13.25 -7.73
C GLN A 9 -1.99 12.90 -9.13
N ASN A 10 -0.96 13.59 -9.62
CA ASN A 10 -0.37 13.41 -10.95
C ASN A 10 1.14 13.11 -10.91
N ALA A 11 1.72 12.82 -9.75
CA ALA A 11 3.13 12.41 -9.71
C ALA A 11 3.23 11.02 -10.37
N PRO A 12 4.03 10.86 -11.46
CA PRO A 12 4.17 9.57 -12.10
C PRO A 12 4.70 8.56 -11.08
N PRO A 13 4.19 7.33 -11.07
CA PRO A 13 4.68 6.32 -10.15
C PRO A 13 6.17 6.08 -10.41
N GLU A 14 6.92 5.71 -9.36
CA GLU A 14 8.34 5.37 -9.52
C GLU A 14 8.48 4.15 -10.45
N PHE A 15 7.48 3.28 -10.43
CA PHE A 15 7.33 2.26 -11.45
C PHE A 15 5.86 1.89 -11.69
N GLU A 16 5.59 1.47 -12.92
CA GLU A 16 4.35 0.82 -13.32
C GLU A 16 4.63 -0.66 -13.59
N GLY A 17 3.78 -1.53 -13.06
CA GLY A 17 3.77 -2.94 -13.40
C GLY A 17 2.43 -3.29 -14.00
N VAL A 18 2.49 -4.10 -15.04
CA VAL A 18 1.28 -4.69 -15.63
C VAL A 18 0.93 -5.92 -14.81
N LEU A 19 -0.36 -6.11 -14.57
CA LEU A 19 -0.83 -7.36 -14.00
C LEU A 19 -0.70 -8.45 -15.06
N SER A 20 0.09 -9.48 -14.75
CA SER A 20 0.18 -10.67 -15.59
C SER A 20 -0.54 -11.83 -14.89
N PRO A 21 -1.26 -12.68 -15.64
CA PRO A 21 -1.83 -13.91 -15.11
C PRO A 21 -0.78 -14.74 -14.36
N ILE A 22 -1.20 -15.44 -13.31
CA ILE A 22 -0.26 -16.29 -12.55
C ILE A 22 0.19 -17.54 -13.33
N SER A 23 -0.60 -17.99 -14.32
CA SER A 23 -0.28 -19.09 -15.24
C SER A 23 -1.13 -19.03 -16.52
N GLU A 24 -0.71 -19.76 -17.56
CA GLU A 24 -1.52 -19.94 -18.78
C GLU A 24 -2.84 -20.67 -18.51
N GLN A 25 -2.84 -21.63 -17.58
CA GLN A 25 -4.06 -22.36 -17.20
C GLN A 25 -5.13 -21.41 -16.64
N GLU A 26 -4.75 -20.43 -15.83
CA GLU A 26 -5.70 -19.44 -15.31
C GLU A 26 -6.32 -18.59 -16.41
N VAL A 27 -5.58 -18.31 -17.48
CA VAL A 27 -6.11 -17.58 -18.63
C VAL A 27 -7.18 -18.40 -19.33
N GLU A 28 -6.92 -19.70 -19.55
CA GLU A 28 -7.88 -20.59 -20.22
C GLU A 28 -9.13 -20.86 -19.36
N ASP A 29 -8.96 -21.02 -18.05
CA ASP A 29 -10.07 -21.16 -17.10
C ASP A 29 -10.93 -19.89 -17.05
N TRP A 30 -10.28 -18.72 -17.07
CA TRP A 30 -10.94 -17.43 -17.12
C TRP A 30 -11.71 -17.22 -18.43
N LYS A 31 -11.11 -17.52 -19.59
CA LYS A 31 -11.79 -17.48 -20.90
C LYS A 31 -13.02 -18.39 -20.94
N THR A 32 -12.91 -19.60 -20.38
CA THR A 32 -14.01 -20.56 -20.29
C THR A 32 -15.15 -20.00 -19.43
N SER A 33 -14.80 -19.38 -18.31
CA SER A 33 -15.76 -18.73 -17.41
C SER A 33 -16.45 -17.53 -18.08
N LEU A 34 -15.70 -16.69 -18.80
CA LEU A 34 -16.24 -15.57 -19.58
C LEU A 34 -17.24 -16.05 -20.64
N LYS A 35 -16.91 -17.13 -21.37
CA LYS A 35 -17.82 -17.73 -22.37
C LYS A 35 -19.12 -18.19 -21.71
N SER A 36 -19.02 -18.84 -20.56
CA SER A 36 -20.15 -19.35 -19.80
C SER A 36 -21.03 -18.22 -19.25
N ALA A 37 -20.43 -17.07 -18.94
CA ALA A 37 -21.12 -15.86 -18.50
C ALA A 37 -21.74 -15.04 -19.65
N GLY A 38 -21.61 -15.48 -20.91
CA GLY A 38 -22.15 -14.78 -22.07
C GLY A 38 -21.38 -13.50 -22.45
N ALA A 39 -20.10 -13.42 -22.09
CA ALA A 39 -19.24 -12.31 -22.47
C ALA A 39 -19.11 -12.21 -24.01
N ARG A 40 -18.97 -10.98 -24.51
CA ARG A 40 -18.75 -10.72 -25.95
C ARG A 40 -17.38 -11.24 -26.39
N SER A 41 -17.27 -11.62 -27.66
CA SER A 41 -16.04 -12.22 -28.23
C SER A 41 -14.78 -11.40 -27.99
N GLY A 42 -14.86 -10.07 -28.02
CA GLY A 42 -13.71 -9.19 -27.82
C GLY A 42 -13.04 -9.25 -26.44
N LEU A 43 -13.65 -9.90 -25.45
CA LEU A 43 -13.03 -10.09 -24.12
C LEU A 43 -12.23 -11.38 -24.02
N PHE A 44 -12.34 -12.28 -25.00
CA PHE A 44 -11.54 -13.51 -25.04
C PHE A 44 -10.13 -13.26 -25.57
N ASP A 45 -9.95 -12.16 -26.28
CA ASP A 45 -8.70 -11.75 -26.94
C ASP A 45 -8.00 -10.60 -26.21
N LEU A 46 -8.30 -10.41 -24.91
CA LEU A 46 -7.63 -9.39 -24.10
C LEU A 46 -6.14 -9.67 -24.03
N SER A 47 -5.36 -8.67 -24.39
CA SER A 47 -3.91 -8.66 -24.19
C SER A 47 -3.57 -8.21 -22.76
N GLU A 48 -2.32 -8.39 -22.36
CA GLU A 48 -1.83 -7.80 -21.09
C GLU A 48 -2.00 -6.26 -21.07
N GLU A 49 -2.04 -5.62 -22.24
CA GLU A 49 -2.25 -4.18 -22.35
C GLU A 49 -3.71 -3.77 -22.09
N ASP A 50 -4.65 -4.71 -22.08
CA ASP A 50 -6.03 -4.41 -21.73
C ASP A 50 -6.30 -4.59 -20.23
N LEU A 51 -5.36 -5.22 -19.51
CA LEU A 51 -5.48 -5.48 -18.08
C LEU A 51 -5.22 -4.21 -17.26
N PRO A 52 -5.84 -4.07 -16.07
CA PRO A 52 -5.56 -2.98 -15.16
C PRO A 52 -4.08 -2.87 -14.81
N VAL A 53 -3.64 -1.63 -14.62
CA VAL A 53 -2.27 -1.32 -14.20
C VAL A 53 -2.26 -1.06 -12.72
N ILE A 54 -1.21 -1.55 -12.06
CA ILE A 54 -0.89 -1.14 -10.71
C ILE A 54 0.36 -0.28 -10.76
N GLY A 55 0.27 0.94 -10.23
CA GLY A 55 1.43 1.79 -10.00
C GLY A 55 1.88 1.66 -8.55
N ILE A 56 3.18 1.74 -8.31
CA ILE A 56 3.71 1.86 -6.94
C ILE A 56 4.60 3.10 -6.94
N GLY A 57 4.30 4.00 -6.01
CA GLY A 57 5.01 5.26 -5.89
C GLY A 57 6.30 5.11 -5.09
N LYS A 58 7.14 6.14 -5.20
CA LYS A 58 8.40 6.19 -4.47
C LYS A 58 8.15 6.19 -2.96
N PRO A 59 8.79 5.30 -2.18
CA PRO A 59 8.70 5.35 -0.74
C PRO A 59 9.41 6.59 -0.20
N GLU A 60 8.85 7.17 0.85
CA GLU A 60 9.49 8.25 1.60
C GLU A 60 9.79 7.75 3.00
N THR A 61 11.02 7.99 3.45
CA THR A 61 11.54 7.47 4.72
C THR A 61 12.01 8.63 5.58
N TRP A 62 11.56 8.67 6.84
CA TRP A 62 12.01 9.64 7.83
C TRP A 62 12.40 8.93 9.12
N LEU A 63 13.40 9.45 9.83
CA LEU A 63 13.62 9.04 11.21
C LEU A 63 12.45 9.53 12.07
N LEU A 64 12.01 8.71 13.01
CA LEU A 64 10.90 9.05 13.90
C LEU A 64 11.14 10.37 14.65
N GLN A 65 12.38 10.62 15.07
CA GLN A 65 12.78 11.84 15.77
C GLN A 65 12.62 13.12 14.93
N ASP A 66 12.75 13.01 13.60
CA ASP A 66 12.62 14.14 12.67
C ASP A 66 11.14 14.37 12.32
N PHE A 67 10.32 13.33 12.45
CA PHE A 67 8.89 13.36 12.15
C PHE A 67 8.04 13.88 13.33
N LEU A 68 8.51 13.71 14.57
CA LEU A 68 7.76 14.09 15.77
C LEU A 68 8.04 15.52 16.23
N PRO A 69 7.01 16.34 16.49
CA PRO A 69 7.20 17.60 17.21
C PRO A 69 7.63 17.31 18.67
N SER A 70 8.60 18.08 19.17
CA SER A 70 9.39 17.81 20.39
C SER A 70 8.60 17.76 21.71
N ASN A 71 7.28 17.98 21.67
CA ASN A 71 6.42 18.18 22.83
C ASN A 71 5.27 17.17 22.97
N GLU A 72 5.14 16.19 22.06
CA GLU A 72 3.99 15.26 22.07
C GLU A 72 4.24 13.91 22.76
N ILE A 73 5.51 13.54 22.98
CA ILE A 73 5.89 12.28 23.61
C ILE A 73 6.75 12.55 24.84
N ASP A 74 6.49 11.80 25.91
CA ASP A 74 7.35 11.80 27.11
C ASP A 74 8.81 11.55 26.70
N PRO A 75 9.72 12.54 26.88
CA PRO A 75 11.11 12.41 26.48
C PRO A 75 11.83 11.24 27.14
N ALA A 76 11.44 10.85 28.36
CA ALA A 76 12.05 9.71 29.06
C ALA A 76 11.67 8.38 28.40
N LEU A 77 10.41 8.24 27.99
CA LEU A 77 9.94 7.06 27.27
C LEU A 77 10.56 6.97 25.88
N LEU A 78 10.58 8.08 25.14
CA LEU A 78 11.19 8.15 23.82
C LEU A 78 12.69 7.83 23.89
N SER A 79 13.42 8.42 24.85
CA SER A 79 14.84 8.14 25.08
C SER A 79 15.09 6.65 25.38
N LYS A 80 14.25 6.03 26.20
CA LYS A 80 14.36 4.60 26.50
C LYS A 80 14.16 3.74 25.26
N MET A 81 13.20 4.07 24.39
CA MET A 81 12.95 3.32 23.16
C MET A 81 14.09 3.50 22.15
N LEU A 82 14.57 4.73 21.97
CA LEU A 82 15.68 5.10 21.09
C LEU A 82 17.06 4.68 21.63
N SER A 83 17.15 4.25 22.89
CA SER A 83 18.41 3.79 23.47
C SER A 83 18.93 2.51 22.79
N ARG A 84 18.02 1.65 22.32
CA ARG A 84 18.35 0.32 21.78
C ARG A 84 18.04 0.14 20.30
N ASN A 85 17.11 0.92 19.76
CA ASN A 85 16.61 0.76 18.39
C ASN A 85 16.45 2.13 17.75
N ASP A 86 16.54 2.17 16.44
CA ASP A 86 16.07 3.30 15.66
C ASP A 86 14.66 3.01 15.15
N PHE A 87 13.90 4.07 14.91
CA PHE A 87 12.55 3.98 14.38
C PHE A 87 12.44 4.86 13.15
N TYR A 88 11.83 4.31 12.10
CA TYR A 88 11.62 4.97 10.82
C TYR A 88 10.13 5.01 10.50
N VAL A 89 9.64 6.17 10.07
CA VAL A 89 8.33 6.29 9.45
C VAL A 89 8.54 6.16 7.95
N ILE A 90 7.89 5.18 7.33
CA ILE A 90 7.98 4.93 5.89
C ILE A 90 6.59 5.12 5.29
N ARG A 91 6.45 6.11 4.41
CA ARG A 91 5.25 6.30 3.59
C ARG A 91 5.40 5.49 2.31
N LEU A 92 4.40 4.64 2.05
CA LEU A 92 4.27 3.83 0.86
C LEU A 92 3.04 4.30 0.08
N SER A 93 3.06 4.07 -1.23
CA SER A 93 1.89 4.34 -2.07
C SER A 93 1.75 3.33 -3.18
N CYS A 94 0.49 3.03 -3.52
CA CYS A 94 0.14 2.28 -4.71
C CYS A 94 -1.07 2.92 -5.39
N SER A 95 -1.28 2.63 -6.66
CA SER A 95 -2.39 3.15 -7.45
C SER A 95 -2.97 2.04 -8.31
N PHE A 96 -4.29 2.05 -8.46
CA PHE A 96 -5.04 1.06 -9.22
C PHE A 96 -5.71 1.76 -10.39
N LEU A 97 -5.25 1.46 -11.61
CA LEU A 97 -5.72 2.11 -12.83
C LEU A 97 -6.45 1.09 -13.72
N PRO A 98 -7.80 1.06 -13.71
CA PRO A 98 -8.54 0.27 -14.69
C PRO A 98 -8.32 0.85 -16.09
N ARG A 99 -8.15 -0.02 -17.10
CA ARG A 99 -8.02 0.38 -18.51
C ARG A 99 -9.34 0.29 -19.28
N LEU A 100 -10.14 -0.72 -18.95
CA LEU A 100 -11.45 -0.98 -19.56
C LEU A 100 -12.52 -0.98 -18.48
N GLU A 101 -13.66 -0.33 -18.73
CA GLU A 101 -14.76 -0.20 -17.76
C GLU A 101 -15.32 -1.55 -17.29
N GLN A 102 -15.20 -2.59 -18.13
CA GLN A 102 -15.74 -3.91 -17.83
C GLN A 102 -14.75 -4.81 -17.09
N ILE A 103 -13.54 -4.32 -16.82
CA ILE A 103 -12.47 -5.04 -16.13
C ILE A 103 -12.11 -4.27 -14.86
N ALA A 104 -12.33 -4.92 -13.73
CA ALA A 104 -12.17 -4.31 -12.42
C ALA A 104 -11.18 -5.10 -11.56
N ILE A 105 -10.43 -4.41 -10.70
CA ILE A 105 -9.68 -5.07 -9.62
C ILE A 105 -10.64 -5.23 -8.44
N GLU A 106 -10.99 -6.47 -8.09
CA GLU A 106 -11.91 -6.76 -6.98
C GLU A 106 -11.15 -6.97 -5.67
N TRP A 107 -9.92 -7.49 -5.77
CA TRP A 107 -9.05 -7.75 -4.63
C TRP A 107 -7.60 -7.47 -5.01
N ALA A 108 -6.83 -6.92 -4.08
CA ALA A 108 -5.39 -6.79 -4.23
C ALA A 108 -4.68 -6.91 -2.90
N ARG A 109 -3.43 -7.40 -2.89
CA ARG A 109 -2.58 -7.47 -1.71
C ARG A 109 -1.20 -6.92 -2.03
N TYR A 110 -0.87 -5.86 -1.31
CA TYR A 110 0.46 -5.25 -1.28
C TYR A 110 1.24 -5.86 -0.11
N GLU A 111 2.45 -6.34 -0.36
CA GLU A 111 3.34 -6.86 0.69
C GLU A 111 4.70 -6.20 0.55
N ILE A 112 5.32 -5.87 1.69
CA ILE A 112 6.64 -5.27 1.74
C ILE A 112 7.49 -5.92 2.83
N PHE A 113 8.70 -6.30 2.43
CA PHE A 113 9.72 -6.87 3.29
C PHE A 113 10.96 -5.98 3.27
N PHE A 114 11.40 -5.51 4.43
CA PHE A 114 12.54 -4.60 4.56
C PHE A 114 13.84 -5.38 4.76
N TYR A 115 14.94 -4.92 4.18
CA TYR A 115 16.26 -5.51 4.43
C TYR A 115 17.40 -4.50 4.15
N GLN A 116 18.56 -4.73 4.78
CA GLN A 116 19.79 -3.96 4.51
C GLN A 116 20.90 -4.89 4.05
N ASN A 117 21.11 -5.98 4.80
CA ASN A 117 21.95 -7.13 4.49
C ASN A 117 21.17 -8.42 4.85
N ASN A 118 21.70 -9.61 4.53
CA ASN A 118 21.02 -10.89 4.78
C ASN A 118 20.66 -11.16 6.26
N ASP A 119 21.29 -10.47 7.22
CA ASP A 119 21.17 -10.75 8.66
C ASP A 119 20.49 -9.61 9.47
N SER A 120 19.89 -8.61 8.80
CA SER A 120 19.28 -7.48 9.52
C SER A 120 17.85 -7.82 9.94
N GLU A 121 17.64 -8.03 11.25
CA GLU A 121 16.30 -8.21 11.82
C GLU A 121 15.57 -6.86 11.89
N PHE A 122 14.55 -6.69 11.05
CA PHE A 122 13.64 -5.54 11.10
C PHE A 122 12.28 -5.97 11.60
N THR A 123 11.63 -5.10 12.37
CA THR A 123 10.28 -5.36 12.87
C THR A 123 9.36 -4.22 12.46
N VAL A 124 8.28 -4.55 11.80
CA VAL A 124 7.14 -3.65 11.58
C VAL A 124 6.53 -3.39 12.95
N TYR A 125 6.82 -2.26 13.55
CA TYR A 125 6.36 -1.94 14.90
C TYR A 125 4.87 -1.58 14.92
N ASP A 126 4.44 -0.79 13.94
CA ASP A 126 3.05 -0.43 13.70
C ASP A 126 2.82 -0.14 12.22
N LEU A 127 1.57 -0.16 11.77
CA LEU A 127 1.20 0.14 10.39
C LEU A 127 -0.19 0.75 10.29
N ILE A 128 -0.39 1.58 9.28
CA ILE A 128 -1.68 2.19 8.97
C ILE A 128 -1.93 2.23 7.46
N PRO A 129 -3.20 2.10 7.02
CA PRO A 129 -4.36 1.74 7.84
C PRO A 129 -4.34 0.26 8.27
N MET A 130 -4.82 -0.05 9.47
CA MET A 130 -4.95 -1.43 9.95
C MET A 130 -6.30 -2.05 9.60
N SER A 131 -7.40 -1.28 9.64
CA SER A 131 -8.72 -1.75 9.26
C SER A 131 -9.61 -0.59 8.82
N VAL A 132 -10.09 -0.63 7.59
CA VAL A 132 -11.08 0.30 7.02
C VAL A 132 -12.21 -0.55 6.48
N THR A 133 -13.31 -0.69 7.23
CA THR A 133 -14.39 -1.66 6.94
C THR A 133 -15.67 -1.03 6.43
N GLN A 134 -15.77 0.30 6.46
CA GLN A 134 -16.94 1.04 5.98
C GLN A 134 -16.49 2.29 5.22
N PRO A 135 -17.29 2.77 4.25
CA PRO A 135 -17.07 4.06 3.64
C PRO A 135 -17.35 5.13 4.69
N VAL A 136 -16.30 5.68 5.27
CA VAL A 136 -16.40 6.77 6.23
C VAL A 136 -15.72 7.99 5.64
N THR A 137 -16.41 9.13 5.68
CA THR A 137 -15.80 10.44 5.49
C THR A 137 -14.86 10.70 6.67
N HIS A 138 -13.60 10.28 6.57
CA HIS A 138 -12.65 10.55 7.63
C HIS A 138 -11.94 11.89 7.41
N LYS A 139 -12.03 12.75 8.43
CA LYS A 139 -10.91 13.63 8.79
C LYS A 139 -9.90 12.77 9.54
N THR A 140 -9.00 12.08 8.83
CA THR A 140 -7.98 11.26 9.49
C THR A 140 -6.88 12.17 10.01
N MET A 141 -6.90 12.43 11.32
CA MET A 141 -5.75 12.96 12.03
C MET A 141 -4.89 11.80 12.51
N PHE A 142 -3.61 11.80 12.15
CA PHE A 142 -2.65 10.84 12.69
C PHE A 142 -1.95 11.48 13.88
N LYS A 143 -2.20 10.96 15.08
CA LYS A 143 -1.40 11.30 16.26
C LYS A 143 -0.60 10.07 16.67
N ILE A 144 0.70 10.26 16.88
CA ILE A 144 1.53 9.22 17.50
C ILE A 144 1.26 9.30 19.00
N SER A 145 0.64 8.25 19.55
CA SER A 145 0.32 8.20 20.97
C SER A 145 1.59 8.12 21.82
N PRO A 146 1.52 8.41 23.13
CA PRO A 146 2.62 8.17 24.05
C PRO A 146 3.13 6.71 24.04
N LYS A 147 2.37 5.76 23.48
CA LYS A 147 2.76 4.35 23.32
C LYS A 147 3.32 4.01 21.93
N LEU A 148 3.64 5.02 21.11
CA LEU A 148 4.08 4.85 19.71
C LEU A 148 3.10 4.07 18.82
N SER A 149 1.80 4.30 19.01
CA SER A 149 0.78 3.78 18.11
C SER A 149 0.12 4.91 17.33
N PHE A 150 -0.26 4.66 16.08
CA PHE A 150 -1.10 5.60 15.35
C PHE A 150 -2.51 5.62 15.97
N MET A 151 -2.98 6.79 16.36
CA MET A 151 -4.36 7.00 16.80
C MET A 151 -5.14 7.75 15.72
N GLN A 152 -6.28 7.19 15.34
CA GLN A 152 -7.32 7.89 14.58
C GLN A 152 -8.14 8.73 15.54
N VAL A 153 -8.19 10.04 15.33
CA VAL A 153 -8.93 10.98 16.17
C VAL A 153 -10.02 11.65 15.34
N GLU A 154 -11.28 11.52 15.75
CA GLU A 154 -12.39 12.31 15.19
C GLU A 154 -12.25 13.75 15.68
N ALA A 155 -12.31 14.71 14.75
CA ALA A 155 -12.03 16.11 15.06
C ALA A 155 -13.17 16.78 15.82
N ASP A 156 -13.01 16.97 17.13
CA ASP A 156 -13.76 17.99 17.88
C ASP A 156 -13.11 19.37 17.66
N MET A 157 -13.94 20.36 17.30
CA MET A 157 -13.53 21.76 17.09
C MET A 157 -12.95 22.35 18.39
N GLY A 158 -11.63 22.40 18.52
CA GLY A 158 -11.03 23.12 19.65
C GLY A 158 -9.56 22.84 19.97
N SER A 159 -8.95 21.80 19.41
CA SER A 159 -7.51 21.55 19.59
C SER A 159 -6.71 21.93 18.34
N ALA A 160 -5.53 22.52 18.53
CA ALA A 160 -4.61 22.82 17.44
C ALA A 160 -4.03 21.52 16.88
N SER A 161 -4.76 20.88 15.98
CA SER A 161 -4.37 19.65 15.31
C SER A 161 -4.24 19.87 13.80
N HIS A 162 -3.19 19.32 13.23
CA HIS A 162 -2.88 19.40 11.80
C HIS A 162 -3.54 18.19 11.11
N GLY A 163 -4.57 18.41 10.30
CA GLY A 163 -5.35 17.35 9.65
C GLY A 163 -5.53 17.58 8.16
N ILE A 164 -5.61 16.48 7.39
CA ILE A 164 -5.92 16.48 5.96
C ILE A 164 -7.36 15.97 5.81
N GLU A 165 -8.19 16.70 5.07
CA GLU A 165 -9.57 16.34 4.76
C GLU A 165 -9.64 15.83 3.33
N TYR A 166 -10.19 14.62 3.12
CA TYR A 166 -10.51 14.12 1.78
C TYR A 166 -11.77 13.25 1.81
N ASN A 167 -12.65 13.47 0.83
CA ASN A 167 -13.85 12.66 0.60
C ASN A 167 -13.52 11.65 -0.49
N GLU A 168 -13.33 10.37 -0.16
CA GLU A 168 -13.29 9.33 -1.19
C GLU A 168 -13.96 8.05 -0.68
N MET A 169 -14.78 7.46 -1.55
CA MET A 169 -15.29 6.10 -1.36
C MET A 169 -14.15 5.13 -1.61
N TYR A 170 -13.58 4.57 -0.55
CA TYR A 170 -12.43 3.67 -0.64
C TYR A 170 -12.81 2.20 -0.52
N PRO A 171 -12.00 1.29 -1.11
CA PRO A 171 -12.09 -0.13 -0.85
C PRO A 171 -11.99 -0.43 0.64
N ILE A 172 -12.48 -1.60 1.05
CA ILE A 172 -12.17 -2.14 2.37
C ILE A 172 -10.65 -2.40 2.41
N ILE A 173 -9.99 -1.99 3.50
CA ILE A 173 -8.54 -2.17 3.67
C ILE A 173 -8.28 -2.94 4.97
N TYR A 174 -7.45 -3.98 4.90
CA TYR A 174 -6.93 -4.70 6.05
C TYR A 174 -5.41 -4.68 6.04
N GLY A 175 -4.82 -4.06 7.06
CA GLY A 175 -3.38 -4.08 7.30
C GLY A 175 -3.00 -5.21 8.26
N ALA A 176 -1.88 -5.88 8.00
CA ALA A 176 -1.34 -6.95 8.83
C ALA A 176 0.19 -6.90 8.85
N GLY A 177 0.79 -7.52 9.87
CA GLY A 177 2.25 -7.56 10.05
C GLY A 177 2.80 -6.73 11.22
N ALA A 178 1.95 -6.11 12.04
CA ALA A 178 2.44 -5.44 13.25
C ALA A 178 3.06 -6.45 14.22
N GLY A 179 4.33 -6.26 14.56
CA GLY A 179 5.17 -7.19 15.31
C GLY A 179 5.94 -8.21 14.45
N GLU A 180 5.79 -8.18 13.13
CA GLU A 180 6.39 -9.13 12.19
C GLU A 180 7.45 -8.46 11.29
N GLU A 181 8.09 -9.23 10.42
CA GLU A 181 9.12 -8.73 9.48
C GLU A 181 8.52 -8.18 8.17
N VAL A 182 7.28 -8.57 7.86
CA VAL A 182 6.57 -8.24 6.62
C VAL A 182 5.35 -7.40 6.96
N ALA A 183 5.18 -6.25 6.30
CA ALA A 183 3.92 -5.52 6.34
C ALA A 183 3.09 -5.85 5.11
N SER A 184 1.78 -5.94 5.27
CA SER A 184 0.86 -6.17 4.15
C SER A 184 -0.44 -5.38 4.27
N TRP A 185 -0.99 -5.01 3.12
CA TRP A 185 -2.33 -4.44 3.01
C TRP A 185 -3.12 -5.19 1.96
N THR A 186 -4.29 -5.66 2.39
CA THR A 186 -5.30 -6.23 1.50
C THR A 186 -6.35 -5.17 1.21
N PHE A 187 -6.59 -4.93 -0.07
CA PHE A 187 -7.64 -4.08 -0.60
C PHE A 187 -8.74 -4.96 -1.16
N GLN A 188 -9.99 -4.61 -0.87
CA GLN A 188 -11.16 -5.31 -1.38
C GLN A 188 -12.21 -4.31 -1.85
N GLY A 189 -12.76 -4.52 -3.05
CA GLY A 189 -13.87 -3.73 -3.55
C GLY A 189 -15.08 -3.76 -2.60
N TYR A 190 -15.86 -2.70 -2.58
CA TYR A 190 -17.03 -2.58 -1.71
C TYR A 190 -18.31 -2.41 -2.53
N LYS A 191 -19.26 -3.35 -2.37
CA LYS A 191 -20.50 -3.41 -3.16
C LYS A 191 -20.19 -3.36 -4.67
N ASN A 192 -20.60 -2.30 -5.36
CA ASN A 192 -20.40 -2.09 -6.80
C ASN A 192 -19.21 -1.16 -7.10
N ALA A 193 -18.39 -0.81 -6.10
CA ALA A 193 -17.21 0.03 -6.26
C ALA A 193 -15.95 -0.87 -6.28
N PRO A 194 -15.28 -1.01 -7.44
CA PRO A 194 -14.03 -1.74 -7.52
C PRO A 194 -12.88 -0.96 -6.88
N ILE A 195 -11.74 -1.62 -6.70
CA ILE A 195 -10.52 -0.96 -6.23
C ILE A 195 -10.01 -0.06 -7.36
N GLN A 196 -9.86 1.23 -7.07
CA GLN A 196 -9.35 2.23 -8.01
C GLN A 196 -8.61 3.36 -7.29
N GLY A 197 -7.81 4.11 -8.04
CA GLY A 197 -7.12 5.32 -7.56
C GLY A 197 -5.94 5.06 -6.63
N GLY A 198 -5.34 6.13 -6.13
CA GLY A 198 -4.18 6.09 -5.22
C GLY A 198 -4.54 5.62 -3.82
N LYS A 199 -3.60 4.95 -3.16
CA LYS A 199 -3.64 4.53 -1.75
C LYS A 199 -2.32 4.88 -1.10
N PHE A 200 -2.40 5.42 0.11
CA PHE A 200 -1.25 5.69 0.95
C PHE A 200 -1.29 4.75 2.15
N MET A 201 -0.11 4.25 2.50
CA MET A 201 0.11 3.34 3.61
C MET A 201 1.32 3.84 4.38
N PHE A 202 1.38 3.61 5.68
CA PHE A 202 2.55 3.94 6.49
C PHE A 202 2.97 2.75 7.33
N VAL A 203 4.29 2.61 7.46
CA VAL A 203 4.94 1.67 8.37
C VAL A 203 5.73 2.47 9.39
N LEU A 204 5.58 2.13 10.65
CA LEU A 204 6.56 2.45 11.68
C LEU A 204 7.50 1.25 11.80
N LEU A 205 8.70 1.38 11.25
CA LEU A 205 9.70 0.32 11.25
C LEU A 205 10.64 0.50 12.43
N LYS A 206 10.83 -0.56 13.22
CA LYS A 206 11.83 -0.64 14.27
C LYS A 206 13.05 -1.40 13.74
N THR A 207 14.22 -0.81 13.90
CA THR A 207 15.48 -1.40 13.45
C THR A 207 16.54 -1.40 14.55
N PRO A 208 17.56 -2.25 14.47
CA PRO A 208 18.72 -2.15 15.35
C PRO A 208 19.37 -0.77 15.23
N LYS A 209 19.93 -0.27 16.34
CA LYS A 209 20.54 1.05 16.37
C LYS A 209 21.68 1.19 15.36
N GLY A 210 21.64 2.23 14.54
CA GLY A 210 22.59 2.50 13.46
C GLY A 210 22.36 1.69 12.19
N VAL A 211 21.34 0.84 12.15
CA VAL A 211 21.01 -0.05 11.02
C VAL A 211 19.72 0.47 10.38
N GLY A 212 19.84 1.34 9.39
CA GLY A 212 18.70 1.92 8.68
C GLY A 212 18.21 1.05 7.52
N PRO A 213 16.92 1.07 7.18
CA PRO A 213 16.40 0.30 6.06
C PRO A 213 16.93 0.88 4.76
N ARG A 214 17.71 0.10 3.99
CA ARG A 214 18.23 0.54 2.69
C ARG A 214 17.37 0.07 1.53
N PHE A 215 16.86 -1.14 1.64
CA PHE A 215 16.10 -1.79 0.60
C PHE A 215 14.79 -2.34 1.13
N ALA A 216 13.81 -2.46 0.25
CA ALA A 216 12.61 -3.24 0.53
C ALA A 216 12.21 -4.03 -0.71
N ASN A 217 11.78 -5.27 -0.52
CA ASN A 217 11.17 -6.06 -1.57
C ASN A 217 9.65 -5.90 -1.51
N VAL A 218 9.04 -5.54 -2.63
CA VAL A 218 7.60 -5.37 -2.74
C VAL A 218 7.00 -6.40 -3.69
N THR A 219 5.89 -6.99 -3.25
CA THR A 219 5.07 -7.91 -4.05
C THR A 219 3.65 -7.37 -4.12
N MET A 220 3.00 -7.57 -5.27
CA MET A 220 1.60 -7.22 -5.47
C MET A 220 0.87 -8.35 -6.18
N ASN A 221 -0.21 -8.81 -5.55
CA ASN A 221 -1.12 -9.81 -6.11
C ASN A 221 -2.51 -9.19 -6.26
N ALA A 222 -3.26 -9.60 -7.28
CA ALA A 222 -4.58 -9.06 -7.54
C ALA A 222 -5.53 -10.10 -8.15
N ASN A 223 -6.83 -9.96 -7.86
CA ASN A 223 -7.89 -10.65 -8.58
C ASN A 223 -8.62 -9.63 -9.46
N ILE A 224 -8.64 -9.92 -10.75
CA ILE A 224 -9.29 -9.12 -11.77
C ILE A 224 -10.63 -9.77 -12.09
N LYS A 225 -11.70 -8.99 -12.09
CA LYS A 225 -13.05 -9.43 -12.41
C LYS A 225 -13.51 -8.82 -13.73
N ALA A 226 -14.02 -9.66 -14.61
CA ALA A 226 -14.70 -9.24 -15.83
C ALA A 226 -15.94 -10.11 -16.05
N TYR A 227 -17.12 -9.50 -16.21
CA TYR A 227 -18.39 -10.20 -16.45
C TYR A 227 -18.68 -11.35 -15.46
N GLY A 228 -18.26 -11.20 -14.19
CA GLY A 228 -18.42 -12.22 -13.16
C GLY A 228 -17.35 -13.31 -13.15
N ALA A 229 -16.50 -13.41 -14.17
CA ALA A 229 -15.34 -14.29 -14.19
C ALA A 229 -14.13 -13.62 -13.50
N LEU A 230 -13.34 -14.43 -12.79
CA LEU A 230 -12.17 -13.98 -12.04
C LEU A 230 -10.87 -14.48 -12.67
N LEU A 231 -9.89 -13.61 -12.75
CA LEU A 231 -8.53 -13.89 -13.18
C LEU A 231 -7.57 -13.53 -12.04
N ARG A 232 -6.78 -14.49 -11.60
CA ARG A 232 -5.70 -14.25 -10.62
C ARG A 232 -4.47 -13.74 -11.34
N ALA A 233 -3.97 -12.61 -10.89
CA ALA A 233 -2.83 -11.94 -11.48
C ALA A 233 -1.81 -11.55 -10.42
N LYS A 234 -0.56 -11.47 -10.84
CA LYS A 234 0.56 -10.93 -10.08
C LYS A 234 1.13 -9.76 -10.85
N MET A 235 1.61 -8.76 -10.14
CA MET A 235 2.31 -7.66 -10.78
C MET A 235 3.64 -8.16 -11.31
N ALA A 236 3.82 -8.07 -12.63
CA ALA A 236 5.12 -8.19 -13.26
C ALA A 236 5.72 -6.79 -13.37
N PHE A 237 6.89 -6.60 -12.77
CA PHE A 237 7.60 -5.34 -12.94
C PHE A 237 8.19 -5.32 -14.35
N ARG A 238 7.96 -4.26 -15.12
CA ARG A 238 8.59 -4.04 -16.42
C ARG A 238 10.08 -3.75 -16.23
N ASP A 239 10.86 -4.77 -15.91
CA ASP A 239 12.31 -4.81 -16.10
C ASP A 239 12.67 -5.95 -17.06
N GLU A 240 13.91 -5.98 -17.56
CA GLU A 240 14.39 -6.95 -18.56
C GLU A 240 14.19 -8.42 -18.13
N ASN A 241 13.89 -8.69 -16.86
CA ASN A 241 13.76 -10.03 -16.31
C ASN A 241 12.34 -10.38 -15.81
N MET A 242 11.34 -9.49 -16.01
CA MET A 242 9.94 -9.69 -15.59
C MET A 242 9.80 -10.30 -14.19
N LYS A 243 10.56 -9.77 -13.21
CA LYS A 243 10.50 -10.26 -11.84
C LYS A 243 9.10 -10.03 -11.26
N THR A 244 8.69 -10.87 -10.31
CA THR A 244 7.41 -10.77 -9.58
C THR A 244 7.54 -10.02 -8.26
N SER A 245 8.74 -9.51 -7.98
CA SER A 245 9.05 -8.73 -6.79
C SER A 245 10.05 -7.63 -7.17
N LYS A 246 9.95 -6.47 -6.53
CA LYS A 246 10.80 -5.29 -6.85
C LYS A 246 11.50 -4.77 -5.62
N ILE A 247 12.78 -4.52 -5.81
CA ILE A 247 13.63 -3.88 -4.82
C ILE A 247 13.46 -2.36 -4.92
N LEU A 248 12.96 -1.75 -3.85
CA LEU A 248 12.89 -0.31 -3.65
C LEU A 248 14.12 0.17 -2.88
N LYS A 249 14.68 1.31 -3.27
CA LYS A 249 15.71 2.02 -2.50
C LYS A 249 15.01 2.99 -1.54
N LEU A 250 15.27 2.86 -0.24
CA LEU A 250 14.58 3.65 0.80
C LEU A 250 15.38 4.86 1.28
N MET A 251 16.70 4.74 1.27
CA MET A 251 17.66 5.76 1.72
C MET A 251 18.89 5.71 0.84
N ASP A 252 19.57 6.85 0.67
CA ASP A 252 20.72 6.98 -0.22
C ASP A 252 22.01 6.29 0.26
#